data_AF-A0A401S7G5-F1
#
_entry.id   AF-A0A401S7G5-F1
#
_cell.length_a   1.000
_cell.length_b   1.000
_cell.length_c   1.000
_cell.angle_alpha   90.00
_cell.angle_beta   90.00
_cell.angle_gamma   90.00
#
_symmetry.space_group_name_H-M   'P 1'
#
loop_
_entity.id
_entity.type
_entity.pdbx_description
1 polymer ?
#
loop_
_entity_poly.entity_id
_entity_poly.type
_entity_poly.pdbx_seq_one_letter_code
_entity_poly.pdbx_strand_id
1 'polypeptide(L)'
;MLDFLTFSFVCYTQGDAKLRSVDGHTSVTLGSLLDDQHWHSITIERYNKQVNFTVDQHTQHFRTKGEFDYLDIDYELSFGGIPVPGKSVTFLRKNFHGCIENLYYNGVNIIDLAKRRKLQIHIVGNVTFSCSEPHIVPVTFMTPSSYLLLPGKPQLDGLSVSFQFRTWNKDGLLLYNEFHEASGVLQIYLNKGKLKINVHKLSWNQADITTGDDLNDGLWHSINLNARRNRVSIILDNNAASTFHSTIQMQIYSGSRYYFGGCPENATATDCLNPFGAFEGCMRLILIDNQAVDLILVQQGLQGNFSDLHIDICGIQDRCLPNYCEHGGECSQSWSTFYCDCAGTGYTGETCHSCKCPLITSTQYEV
;
A
#
# COMPACT_ATOMS: atom_id res chain seq x y z
N MET A 1 4.62 6.14 4.08
CA MET A 1 4.12 6.50 2.73
C MET A 1 4.17 8.00 2.69
N LEU A 2 4.75 8.56 1.63
CA LEU A 2 4.97 9.98 1.49
C LEU A 2 3.93 10.52 0.53
N ASP A 3 3.08 11.39 1.04
CA ASP A 3 2.00 11.99 0.26
C ASP A 3 2.30 13.48 0.10
N PHE A 4 2.04 14.03 -1.09
CA PHE A 4 2.28 15.44 -1.38
C PHE A 4 0.96 16.10 -1.78
N LEU A 5 0.44 16.96 -0.91
CA LEU A 5 -0.91 17.49 -1.05
C LEU A 5 -0.92 19.01 -1.11
N THR A 6 -1.54 19.55 -2.17
CA THR A 6 -2.14 20.88 -2.14
C THR A 6 -3.59 20.74 -1.67
N PHE A 7 -4.05 21.57 -0.73
CA PHE A 7 -5.37 21.39 -0.13
C PHE A 7 -6.15 22.70 -0.01
N SER A 8 -7.33 22.74 -0.64
CA SER A 8 -8.29 23.83 -0.49
C SER A 8 -9.63 23.28 0.00
N PHE A 9 -10.12 23.82 1.13
CA PHE A 9 -11.45 23.52 1.63
C PHE A 9 -12.27 24.80 1.70
N VAL A 10 -13.41 24.81 1.00
CA VAL A 10 -14.35 25.92 0.95
C VAL A 10 -15.71 25.43 1.44
N CYS A 11 -16.20 26.00 2.53
CA CYS A 11 -17.49 25.70 3.10
C CYS A 11 -18.24 26.99 3.41
N TYR A 12 -19.45 27.10 2.88
CA TYR A 12 -20.38 28.18 3.19
C TYR A 12 -21.30 27.71 4.33
N THR A 13 -21.27 28.36 5.49
CA THR A 13 -22.15 28.06 6.63
C THR A 13 -23.05 29.24 6.96
N GLN A 14 -24.34 28.98 7.21
CA GLN A 14 -25.28 29.97 7.74
C GLN A 14 -26.27 29.28 8.68
N GLY A 15 -26.27 29.67 9.96
CA GLY A 15 -27.34 29.36 10.92
C GLY A 15 -26.96 28.41 12.06
N ASP A 16 -27.67 28.60 13.17
CA ASP A 16 -27.42 28.10 14.53
C ASP A 16 -28.45 27.01 14.94
N ALA A 17 -28.05 26.11 15.85
CA ALA A 17 -28.84 25.28 16.78
C ALA A 17 -29.02 23.73 16.63
N LYS A 18 -28.93 23.13 17.84
CA LYS A 18 -29.48 21.91 18.48
C LYS A 18 -29.18 20.49 17.94
N LEU A 19 -28.42 19.78 18.79
CA LEU A 19 -28.01 18.38 18.72
C LEU A 19 -29.19 17.39 18.79
N ARG A 20 -29.44 16.66 17.70
CA ARG A 20 -30.14 15.36 17.70
C ARG A 20 -29.36 14.36 16.85
N SER A 21 -29.10 13.20 17.43
CA SER A 21 -28.33 12.11 16.81
C SER A 21 -29.12 11.44 15.69
N VAL A 22 -28.61 11.50 14.46
CA VAL A 22 -29.07 10.70 13.31
C VAL A 22 -27.83 10.16 12.59
N ASP A 23 -27.90 8.92 12.10
CA ASP A 23 -26.86 8.30 11.28
C ASP A 23 -26.68 9.07 9.97
N GLY A 24 -25.72 10.00 9.97
CA GLY A 24 -25.39 10.90 8.87
C GLY A 24 -24.01 10.68 8.28
N HIS A 25 -23.35 9.56 8.60
CA HIS A 25 -21.97 9.32 8.19
C HIS A 25 -21.88 9.21 6.66
N THR A 26 -21.16 10.15 6.05
CA THR A 26 -20.88 10.18 4.61
C THR A 26 -19.40 9.93 4.41
N SER A 27 -19.05 8.85 3.71
CA SER A 27 -17.67 8.55 3.30
C SER A 27 -17.62 8.51 1.78
N VAL A 28 -16.65 9.20 1.21
CA VAL A 28 -16.41 9.28 -0.23
C VAL A 28 -14.92 9.18 -0.46
N THR A 29 -14.51 8.43 -1.49
CA THR A 29 -13.12 8.22 -1.86
C THR A 29 -12.96 8.61 -3.33
N LEU A 30 -11.89 9.34 -3.64
CA LEU A 30 -11.59 9.78 -5.00
C LEU A 30 -10.07 9.75 -5.22
N GLY A 31 -9.66 9.33 -6.41
CA GLY A 31 -8.26 9.09 -6.74
C GLY A 31 -7.78 7.70 -6.32
N SER A 32 -6.61 7.31 -6.81
CA SER A 32 -5.91 6.08 -6.49
C SER A 32 -4.41 6.28 -6.63
N LEU A 33 -3.62 5.53 -5.86
CA LEU A 33 -2.15 5.53 -5.93
C LEU A 33 -1.54 6.95 -5.82
N LEU A 34 -2.14 7.81 -4.98
CA LEU A 34 -1.73 9.21 -4.77
C LEU A 34 -0.43 9.35 -3.95
N ASP A 35 0.22 8.23 -3.65
CA ASP A 35 1.46 8.11 -2.89
C ASP A 35 2.69 7.94 -3.82
N ASP A 36 2.59 8.50 -5.02
CA ASP A 36 3.51 8.35 -6.13
C ASP A 36 4.72 9.32 -6.07
N GLN A 37 4.84 10.08 -4.97
CA GLN A 37 5.82 11.15 -4.77
C GLN A 37 5.63 12.38 -5.67
N HIS A 38 4.45 12.56 -6.26
CA HIS A 38 4.07 13.78 -6.96
C HIS A 38 3.03 14.59 -6.16
N TRP A 39 3.00 15.90 -6.43
CA TRP A 39 2.00 16.78 -5.86
C TRP A 39 0.61 16.50 -6.44
N HIS A 40 -0.34 16.26 -5.54
CA HIS A 40 -1.76 16.15 -5.87
C HIS A 40 -2.54 17.34 -5.33
N SER A 41 -3.53 17.81 -6.09
CA SER A 41 -4.39 18.92 -5.70
C SER A 41 -5.74 18.42 -5.19
N ILE A 42 -6.06 18.70 -3.94
CA ILE A 42 -7.34 18.38 -3.32
C ILE A 42 -8.16 19.65 -3.16
N THR A 43 -9.36 19.67 -3.73
CA THR A 43 -10.35 20.74 -3.51
C THR A 43 -11.65 20.14 -3.00
N ILE A 44 -12.17 20.68 -1.91
CA ILE A 44 -13.49 20.31 -1.38
C ILE A 44 -14.33 21.59 -1.28
N GLU A 45 -15.41 21.63 -2.04
CA GLU A 45 -16.39 22.71 -2.00
C GLU A 45 -17.71 22.18 -1.46
N ARG A 46 -18.17 22.73 -0.33
CA ARG A 46 -19.43 22.35 0.30
C ARG A 46 -20.40 23.53 0.28
N TYR A 47 -21.56 23.30 -0.34
CA TYR A 47 -22.71 24.19 -0.31
C TYR A 47 -23.93 23.44 0.25
N ASN A 48 -24.31 23.74 1.50
CA ASN A 48 -25.31 22.98 2.25
C ASN A 48 -24.92 21.48 2.30
N LYS A 49 -25.80 20.60 1.83
CA LYS A 49 -25.52 19.15 1.68
C LYS A 49 -24.79 18.79 0.40
N GLN A 50 -24.65 19.69 -0.58
CA GLN A 50 -23.97 19.40 -1.83
C GLN A 50 -22.46 19.58 -1.66
N VAL A 51 -21.70 18.59 -2.08
CA VAL A 51 -20.23 18.60 -2.00
C VAL A 51 -19.65 18.29 -3.37
N ASN A 52 -18.76 19.16 -3.83
CA ASN A 52 -17.83 18.88 -4.92
C ASN A 52 -16.52 18.46 -4.27
N PHE A 53 -16.09 17.22 -4.50
CA PHE A 53 -14.80 16.73 -4.08
C PHE A 53 -13.95 16.49 -5.31
N THR A 54 -12.85 17.23 -5.43
CA THR A 54 -11.95 17.17 -6.57
C THR A 54 -10.57 16.71 -6.10
N VAL A 55 -10.03 15.70 -6.80
CA VAL A 55 -8.63 15.27 -6.68
C VAL A 55 -8.01 15.40 -8.07
N ASP A 56 -7.00 16.25 -8.18
CA ASP A 56 -6.38 16.71 -9.41
C ASP A 56 -7.41 17.27 -10.40
N GLN A 57 -7.73 16.52 -11.46
CA GLN A 57 -8.70 16.91 -12.49
C GLN A 57 -10.03 16.16 -12.35
N HIS A 58 -10.11 15.18 -11.44
CA HIS A 58 -11.29 14.34 -11.27
C HIS A 58 -12.17 14.94 -10.19
N THR A 59 -13.44 15.19 -10.51
CA THR A 59 -14.42 15.73 -9.56
C THR A 59 -15.56 14.75 -9.36
N GLN A 60 -15.87 14.47 -8.10
CA GLN A 60 -17.04 13.72 -7.68
C GLN A 60 -18.03 14.64 -6.98
N HIS A 61 -19.26 14.62 -7.49
CA HIS A 61 -20.38 15.35 -6.89
C HIS A 61 -21.21 14.40 -6.05
N PHE A 62 -21.47 14.77 -4.80
CA PHE A 62 -22.34 13.98 -3.93
C PHE A 62 -23.13 14.85 -2.97
N ARG A 63 -24.13 14.23 -2.35
CA ARG A 63 -24.94 14.84 -1.29
C ARG A 63 -24.65 14.15 0.03
N THR A 64 -24.34 14.90 1.08
CA THR A 64 -24.14 14.34 2.41
C THR A 64 -25.43 13.70 2.94
N LYS A 65 -25.29 12.56 3.60
CA LYS A 65 -26.35 11.89 4.36
C LYS A 65 -26.69 12.70 5.61
N GLY A 66 -27.89 12.48 6.15
CA GLY A 66 -28.38 13.16 7.35
C GLY A 66 -29.23 14.41 7.06
N GLU A 67 -29.77 14.97 8.15
CA GLU A 67 -30.77 16.05 8.10
C GLU A 67 -30.14 17.44 8.07
N PHE A 68 -28.88 17.60 8.49
CA PHE A 68 -28.24 18.91 8.65
C PHE A 68 -27.63 19.44 7.35
N ASP A 69 -27.88 20.72 7.06
CA ASP A 69 -27.26 21.46 5.96
C ASP A 69 -26.00 22.23 6.39
N TYR A 70 -25.71 22.33 7.69
CA TYR A 70 -24.55 23.02 8.24
C TYR A 70 -23.46 22.03 8.72
N LEU A 71 -22.23 22.52 8.81
CA LEU A 71 -21.09 21.80 9.37
C LEU A 71 -20.72 22.50 10.67
N ASP A 72 -20.96 21.83 11.80
CA ASP A 72 -20.47 22.28 13.10
C ASP A 72 -19.08 21.70 13.32
N ILE A 73 -18.07 22.56 13.41
CA ILE A 73 -16.70 22.16 13.70
C ILE A 73 -16.48 22.51 15.17
N ASP A 74 -16.29 21.49 16.01
CA ASP A 74 -16.05 21.61 17.46
C ASP A 74 -14.72 22.34 17.74
N TYR A 75 -14.72 23.65 17.52
CA TYR A 75 -13.70 24.67 17.81
C TYR A 75 -12.31 24.50 17.17
N GLU A 76 -11.93 23.31 16.72
CA GLU A 76 -10.58 23.01 16.23
C GLU A 76 -10.61 22.23 14.92
N LEU A 77 -9.75 22.64 13.97
CA LEU A 77 -9.47 21.92 12.73
C LEU A 77 -7.98 21.58 12.71
N SER A 78 -7.69 20.28 12.60
CA SER A 78 -6.32 19.75 12.64
C SER A 78 -5.84 19.34 11.25
N PHE A 79 -4.58 19.65 10.94
CA PHE A 79 -3.90 19.26 9.70
C PHE A 79 -2.62 18.49 10.01
N GLY A 80 -2.31 17.47 9.20
CA GLY A 80 -1.12 16.64 9.37
C GLY A 80 -1.21 15.56 10.48
N GLY A 81 -2.10 15.72 11.44
CA GLY A 81 -2.36 14.73 12.49
C GLY A 81 -3.28 15.29 13.57
N ILE A 82 -3.83 14.41 14.41
CA ILE A 82 -4.68 14.81 15.54
C ILE A 82 -3.88 14.59 16.82
N PRO A 83 -3.60 15.63 17.62
CA PRO A 83 -2.92 15.47 18.90
C PRO A 83 -3.83 14.70 19.87
N VAL A 84 -3.36 13.59 20.43
CA VAL A 84 -4.14 12.79 21.39
C VAL A 84 -3.94 13.39 22.79
N PRO A 85 -4.98 13.97 23.46
CA PRO A 85 -4.82 14.48 24.81
C PRO A 85 -5.02 13.35 25.83
N GLY A 86 -3.97 13.00 26.56
CA GLY A 86 -4.00 12.53 27.96
C GLY A 86 -4.78 11.26 28.36
N LYS A 87 -5.58 10.62 27.49
CA LYS A 87 -6.22 9.32 27.78
C LYS A 87 -6.30 8.49 26.51
N SER A 88 -6.07 7.18 26.66
CA SER A 88 -6.00 6.13 25.64
C SER A 88 -7.23 6.04 24.74
N VAL A 89 -7.39 7.00 23.83
CA VAL A 89 -8.18 6.83 22.62
C VAL A 89 -7.16 6.62 21.51
N THR A 90 -6.92 5.35 21.18
CA THR A 90 -6.16 4.96 19.99
C THR A 90 -6.95 5.44 18.78
N PHE A 91 -6.64 6.63 18.26
CA PHE A 91 -7.02 6.97 16.89
C PHE A 91 -6.38 5.90 15.98
N LEU A 92 -7.22 5.11 15.29
CA LEU A 92 -6.73 4.06 14.40
C LEU A 92 -5.97 4.60 13.18
N ARG A 93 -6.08 5.90 12.88
CA ARG A 93 -5.46 6.53 11.71
C ARG A 93 -4.06 7.03 12.05
N LYS A 94 -3.10 6.70 11.20
CA LYS A 94 -1.71 7.19 11.27
C LYS A 94 -1.70 8.70 10.97
N ASN A 95 -0.76 9.42 11.57
CA ASN A 95 -0.50 10.82 11.20
C ASN A 95 -0.01 10.89 9.74
N PHE A 96 -0.19 12.05 9.12
CA PHE A 96 0.30 12.32 7.78
C PHE A 96 1.83 12.29 7.74
N HIS A 97 2.36 11.74 6.66
CA HIS A 97 3.80 11.67 6.43
C HIS A 97 4.03 12.12 4.99
N GLY A 98 4.73 13.25 4.83
CA GLY A 98 4.91 13.91 3.54
C GLY A 98 4.76 15.42 3.67
N CYS A 99 4.54 16.10 2.54
CA CYS A 99 4.50 17.55 2.47
C CYS A 99 3.10 18.08 2.12
N ILE A 100 2.72 19.18 2.77
CA ILE A 100 1.49 19.91 2.47
C ILE A 100 1.88 21.32 2.04
N GLU A 101 1.37 21.76 0.90
CA GLU A 101 1.50 23.13 0.44
C GLU A 101 0.13 23.74 0.15
N ASN A 102 0.10 25.07 -0.05
CA ASN A 102 -1.11 25.79 -0.48
C ASN A 102 -2.37 25.39 0.33
N LEU A 103 -2.23 25.32 1.66
CA LEU A 103 -3.31 24.91 2.55
C LEU A 103 -4.27 26.08 2.81
N TYR A 104 -5.47 26.03 2.23
CA TYR A 104 -6.51 27.04 2.39
C TYR A 104 -7.77 26.47 3.06
N TYR A 105 -8.31 27.23 4.01
CA TYR A 105 -9.63 27.00 4.57
C TYR A 105 -10.47 28.28 4.45
N ASN A 106 -11.58 28.24 3.73
CA ASN A 106 -12.45 29.40 3.46
C ASN A 106 -11.66 30.63 2.95
N GLY A 107 -10.70 30.40 2.06
CA GLY A 107 -9.83 31.44 1.49
C GLY A 107 -8.69 31.92 2.40
N VAL A 108 -8.58 31.41 3.63
CA VAL A 108 -7.50 31.75 4.57
C VAL A 108 -6.33 30.78 4.40
N ASN A 109 -5.13 31.32 4.15
CA ASN A 109 -3.89 30.52 4.04
C ASN A 109 -3.40 30.10 5.44
N ILE A 110 -3.63 28.83 5.80
CA ILE A 110 -3.31 28.31 7.14
C ILE A 110 -1.78 28.20 7.34
N ILE A 111 -1.02 27.86 6.30
CA ILE A 111 0.45 27.78 6.37
C ILE A 111 1.06 29.17 6.65
N ASP A 112 0.56 30.23 6.03
CA ASP A 112 1.03 31.61 6.29
C ASP A 112 0.74 32.03 7.75
N LEU A 113 -0.45 31.71 8.27
CA LEU A 113 -0.78 31.97 9.68
C LEU A 113 0.14 31.21 10.64
N ALA A 114 0.47 29.94 10.32
CA ALA A 114 1.40 29.13 11.09
C ALA A 114 2.83 29.69 11.05
N LYS A 115 3.34 30.06 9.87
CA LYS A 115 4.66 30.71 9.69
C LYS A 115 4.78 31.98 10.53
N ARG A 116 3.71 32.79 10.57
CA ARG A 116 3.64 34.05 11.34
C ARG A 116 3.30 33.86 12.82
N ARG A 117 3.12 32.61 13.29
CA ARG A 117 2.78 32.26 14.69
C ARG A 117 1.58 33.04 15.23
N LYS A 118 0.50 33.11 14.45
CA LYS A 118 -0.75 33.76 14.89
C LYS A 118 -1.39 33.00 16.05
N LEU A 119 -1.99 33.72 17.00
CA LEU A 119 -2.58 33.16 18.23
C LEU A 119 -3.66 32.11 17.99
N GLN A 120 -4.33 32.16 16.84
CA GLN A 120 -5.36 31.20 16.42
C GLN A 120 -4.80 29.86 15.90
N ILE A 121 -3.48 29.72 15.77
CA ILE A 121 -2.83 28.49 15.28
C ILE A 121 -2.09 27.82 16.44
N HIS A 122 -2.43 26.55 16.70
CA HIS A 122 -1.73 25.71 17.66
C HIS A 122 -0.85 24.70 16.93
N ILE A 123 0.47 24.74 17.17
CA ILE A 123 1.46 23.85 16.53
C ILE A 123 1.96 22.85 17.57
N VAL A 124 1.86 21.56 17.25
CA VAL A 124 2.36 20.46 18.09
C VAL A 124 3.54 19.77 17.40
N GLY A 125 4.64 19.60 18.14
CA GLY A 125 5.85 18.96 17.63
C GLY A 125 6.76 19.88 16.81
N ASN A 126 7.69 19.28 16.06
CA ASN A 126 8.63 20.02 15.22
C ASN A 126 8.07 20.12 13.79
N VAL A 127 7.55 21.30 13.44
CA VAL A 127 7.03 21.58 12.09
C VAL A 127 8.06 22.44 11.34
N THR A 128 8.49 21.94 10.18
CA THR A 128 9.34 22.70 9.26
C THR A 128 8.50 23.24 8.11
N PHE A 129 8.93 24.35 7.51
CA PHE A 129 8.23 25.00 6.40
C PHE A 129 8.97 24.86 5.07
N SER A 130 9.75 23.79 4.96
CA SER A 130 10.52 23.40 3.79
C SER A 130 10.28 21.92 3.54
N CYS A 131 10.05 21.56 2.29
CA CYS A 131 9.98 20.16 1.89
C CYS A 131 11.35 19.77 1.33
N SER A 132 12.09 18.94 2.06
CA SER A 132 13.40 18.42 1.64
C SER A 132 13.42 16.93 1.98
N GLU A 133 13.02 16.11 1.02
CA GLU A 133 12.74 14.70 1.27
C GLU A 133 13.68 13.80 0.45
N PRO A 134 14.09 12.63 0.99
CA PRO A 134 15.02 11.77 0.30
C PRO A 134 14.33 11.13 -0.91
N HIS A 135 14.97 11.18 -2.07
CA HIS A 135 14.54 10.46 -3.25
C HIS A 135 14.54 8.95 -2.96
N ILE A 136 13.36 8.35 -2.86
CA ILE A 136 13.21 6.91 -2.69
C ILE A 136 13.10 6.31 -4.09
N VAL A 137 14.16 5.62 -4.53
CA VAL A 137 14.20 4.89 -5.79
C VAL A 137 13.46 3.56 -5.61
N PRO A 138 12.31 3.32 -6.27
CA PRO A 138 11.67 2.01 -6.27
C PRO A 138 12.23 1.11 -7.39
N VAL A 139 11.81 -0.15 -7.39
CA VAL A 139 12.00 -1.07 -8.50
C VAL A 139 10.71 -1.81 -8.80
N THR A 140 10.37 -1.97 -10.09
CA THR A 140 9.20 -2.71 -10.56
C THR A 140 9.62 -4.04 -11.17
N PHE A 141 8.96 -5.12 -10.72
CA PHE A 141 9.03 -6.47 -11.28
C PHE A 141 7.87 -6.62 -12.27
N MET A 142 8.19 -6.67 -13.56
CA MET A 142 7.20 -6.52 -14.63
C MET A 142 6.58 -7.84 -15.07
N THR A 143 7.36 -8.90 -14.98
CA THR A 143 7.07 -10.20 -15.60
C THR A 143 7.35 -11.32 -14.61
N PRO A 144 6.80 -12.52 -14.83
CA PRO A 144 7.13 -13.68 -14.02
C PRO A 144 8.62 -14.12 -14.07
N SER A 145 9.38 -13.66 -15.07
CA SER A 145 10.83 -13.89 -15.17
C SER A 145 11.67 -12.86 -14.39
N SER A 146 11.03 -11.81 -13.86
CA SER A 146 11.70 -10.71 -13.19
C SER A 146 12.36 -11.14 -11.89
N TYR A 147 13.61 -10.76 -11.68
CA TYR A 147 14.30 -10.97 -10.40
C TYR A 147 15.35 -9.88 -10.14
N LEU A 148 15.61 -9.64 -8.86
CA LEU A 148 16.71 -8.80 -8.37
C LEU A 148 17.63 -9.66 -7.49
N LEU A 149 18.86 -9.91 -7.96
CA LEU A 149 19.90 -10.60 -7.21
C LEU A 149 20.81 -9.58 -6.52
N LEU A 150 20.89 -9.65 -5.20
CA LEU A 150 21.74 -8.80 -4.38
C LEU A 150 22.78 -9.61 -3.60
N PRO A 151 24.01 -9.08 -3.46
CA PRO A 151 25.05 -9.73 -2.68
C PRO A 151 24.79 -9.59 -1.18
N GLY A 152 25.08 -10.68 -0.46
CA GLY A 152 25.08 -10.76 0.99
C GLY A 152 26.49 -10.87 1.55
N LYS A 153 26.62 -10.70 2.87
CA LYS A 153 27.86 -11.03 3.60
C LYS A 153 27.70 -12.41 4.22
N PRO A 154 28.36 -13.47 3.70
CA PRO A 154 28.23 -14.80 4.28
C PRO A 154 28.84 -14.86 5.69
N GLN A 155 28.43 -15.88 6.46
CA GLN A 155 29.00 -16.22 7.79
C GLN A 155 28.70 -15.24 8.94
N LEU A 156 27.76 -14.31 8.78
CA LEU A 156 27.26 -13.53 9.92
C LEU A 156 26.36 -14.42 10.79
N ASP A 157 26.43 -14.23 12.12
CA ASP A 157 25.53 -14.87 13.10
C ASP A 157 24.12 -14.26 12.97
N GLY A 158 23.39 -14.81 12.01
CA GLY A 158 22.07 -14.38 11.58
C GLY A 158 22.07 -13.43 10.39
N LEU A 159 20.86 -13.06 9.98
CA LEU A 159 20.60 -12.11 8.91
C LEU A 159 19.47 -11.15 9.31
N SER A 160 19.51 -9.95 8.77
CA SER A 160 18.37 -9.03 8.83
C SER A 160 18.06 -8.51 7.44
N VAL A 161 16.79 -8.55 7.05
CA VAL A 161 16.34 -8.04 5.76
C VAL A 161 15.10 -7.21 5.99
N SER A 162 15.07 -5.99 5.47
CA SER A 162 13.85 -5.17 5.46
C SER A 162 13.62 -4.56 4.09
N PHE A 163 12.38 -4.49 3.68
CA PHE A 163 11.97 -3.86 2.43
C PHE A 163 10.50 -3.49 2.48
N GLN A 164 10.07 -2.61 1.58
CA GLN A 164 8.67 -2.38 1.31
C GLN A 164 8.27 -3.01 -0.01
N PHE A 165 7.06 -3.54 -0.11
CA PHE A 165 6.48 -4.04 -1.34
C PHE A 165 5.04 -3.55 -1.52
N ARG A 166 4.57 -3.50 -2.77
CA ARG A 166 3.14 -3.37 -3.10
C ARG A 166 2.82 -4.15 -4.37
N THR A 167 1.62 -4.73 -4.41
CA THR A 167 1.14 -5.53 -5.56
C THR A 167 -0.39 -5.64 -5.54
N TRP A 168 -0.97 -6.02 -6.67
CA TRP A 168 -2.35 -6.49 -6.78
C TRP A 168 -2.46 -8.02 -6.79
N ASN A 169 -1.34 -8.74 -6.93
CA ASN A 169 -1.32 -10.19 -7.00
C ASN A 169 -1.38 -10.82 -5.61
N LYS A 170 -2.23 -11.84 -5.45
CA LYS A 170 -2.43 -12.57 -4.18
C LYS A 170 -1.31 -13.55 -3.83
N ASP A 171 -0.53 -13.96 -4.83
CA ASP A 171 0.52 -14.96 -4.71
C ASP A 171 1.79 -14.44 -5.40
N GLY A 172 2.97 -14.76 -4.85
CA GLY A 172 4.25 -14.37 -5.44
C GLY A 172 5.43 -14.46 -4.46
N LEU A 173 6.59 -14.91 -4.93
CA LEU A 173 7.83 -14.95 -4.16
C LEU A 173 8.40 -13.54 -3.95
N LEU A 174 8.53 -13.11 -2.70
CA LEU A 174 9.11 -11.81 -2.35
C LEU A 174 10.62 -11.90 -2.15
N LEU A 175 11.08 -12.91 -1.41
CA LEU A 175 12.49 -13.11 -1.10
C LEU A 175 12.84 -14.60 -1.07
N TYR A 176 13.99 -14.95 -1.65
CA TYR A 176 14.67 -16.22 -1.47
C TYR A 176 16.13 -15.97 -1.05
N ASN A 177 16.58 -16.64 0.01
CA ASN A 177 17.97 -16.65 0.43
C ASN A 177 18.40 -18.07 0.79
N GLU A 178 19.53 -18.49 0.23
CA GLU A 178 20.22 -19.71 0.64
C GLU A 178 21.20 -19.38 1.77
N PHE A 179 21.17 -20.13 2.87
CA PHE A 179 22.09 -19.94 3.99
C PHE A 179 23.51 -20.39 3.64
N HIS A 180 24.49 -19.97 4.45
CA HIS A 180 25.89 -20.38 4.28
C HIS A 180 26.02 -21.92 4.10
N GLU A 181 26.91 -22.34 3.19
CA GLU A 181 27.21 -23.75 2.87
C GLU A 181 25.99 -24.59 2.45
N ALA A 182 25.01 -23.98 1.77
CA ALA A 182 23.77 -24.66 1.35
C ALA A 182 23.04 -25.34 2.53
N SER A 183 23.24 -24.82 3.74
CA SER A 183 22.80 -25.51 4.94
C SER A 183 21.28 -25.50 5.06
N GLY A 184 20.60 -24.53 4.45
CA GLY A 184 19.15 -24.40 4.37
C GLY A 184 18.74 -23.19 3.53
N VAL A 185 17.43 -22.94 3.43
CA VAL A 185 16.84 -21.83 2.67
C VAL A 185 15.81 -21.07 3.50
N LEU A 186 15.69 -19.78 3.22
CA LEU A 186 14.68 -18.87 3.72
C LEU A 186 13.88 -18.33 2.54
N GLN A 187 12.56 -18.49 2.58
CA GLN A 187 11.63 -17.96 1.58
C GLN A 187 10.59 -17.07 2.25
N ILE A 188 10.32 -15.91 1.66
CA ILE A 188 9.21 -15.04 2.00
C ILE A 188 8.35 -14.90 0.74
N TYR A 189 7.04 -15.14 0.86
CA TYR A 189 6.13 -15.13 -0.28
C TYR A 189 4.72 -14.72 0.15
N LEU A 190 3.94 -14.23 -0.80
CA LEU A 190 2.51 -14.06 -0.64
C LEU A 190 1.79 -15.36 -1.00
N ASN A 191 0.78 -15.70 -0.20
CA ASN A 191 -0.15 -16.74 -0.56
C ASN A 191 -1.58 -16.35 -0.16
N LYS A 192 -2.47 -16.27 -1.15
CA LYS A 192 -3.86 -15.82 -0.98
C LYS A 192 -3.96 -14.49 -0.21
N GLY A 193 -3.10 -13.53 -0.53
CA GLY A 193 -3.06 -12.20 0.10
C GLY A 193 -2.43 -12.15 1.49
N LYS A 194 -1.92 -13.28 2.02
CA LYS A 194 -1.24 -13.34 3.31
C LYS A 194 0.27 -13.50 3.13
N LEU A 195 1.05 -12.91 4.04
CA LEU A 195 2.49 -13.09 4.05
C LEU A 195 2.86 -14.42 4.69
N LYS A 196 3.67 -15.21 4.01
CA LYS A 196 4.22 -16.47 4.52
C LYS A 196 5.73 -16.47 4.51
N ILE A 197 6.30 -17.04 5.55
CA ILE A 197 7.74 -17.29 5.66
C ILE A 197 7.94 -18.76 5.85
N ASN A 198 8.88 -19.29 5.09
CA ASN A 198 9.29 -20.66 5.16
C ASN A 198 10.80 -20.72 5.42
N VAL A 199 11.19 -21.55 6.38
CA VAL A 199 12.59 -21.85 6.66
C VAL A 199 12.78 -23.37 6.58
N HIS A 200 13.56 -23.82 5.60
CA HIS A 200 13.93 -25.22 5.43
C HIS A 200 15.41 -25.42 5.76
N LYS A 201 15.75 -26.49 6.49
CA LYS A 201 17.14 -26.94 6.69
C LYS A 201 17.20 -28.45 6.47
N LEU A 202 18.29 -28.95 5.90
CA LEU A 202 18.48 -30.39 5.60
C LEU A 202 18.29 -31.32 6.82
N SER A 203 18.41 -30.79 8.04
CA SER A 203 18.36 -31.54 9.29
C SER A 203 17.09 -31.36 10.12
N TRP A 204 16.06 -30.61 9.67
CA TRP A 204 14.90 -30.31 10.53
C TRP A 204 13.59 -30.00 9.81
N ASN A 205 12.49 -30.06 10.58
CA ASN A 205 11.15 -29.73 10.13
C ASN A 205 11.03 -28.24 9.80
N GLN A 206 10.30 -27.98 8.71
CA GLN A 206 9.89 -26.70 8.19
C GLN A 206 9.26 -25.81 9.27
N ALA A 207 9.78 -24.58 9.43
CA ALA A 207 9.10 -23.55 10.21
C ALA A 207 8.30 -22.66 9.23
N ASP A 208 6.98 -22.77 9.29
CA ASP A 208 6.06 -21.93 8.52
C ASP A 208 5.44 -20.85 9.40
N ILE A 209 5.55 -19.61 8.97
CA ILE A 209 4.94 -18.44 9.62
C ILE A 209 3.93 -17.87 8.63
N THR A 210 2.72 -17.52 9.08
CA THR A 210 1.72 -16.81 8.28
C THR A 210 1.25 -15.58 9.05
N THR A 211 1.22 -14.42 8.42
CA THR A 211 0.76 -13.16 9.03
C THR A 211 0.23 -12.18 7.98
N GLY A 212 -0.56 -11.21 8.42
CA GLY A 212 -1.26 -10.27 7.54
C GLY A 212 -2.40 -10.91 6.75
N ASP A 213 -3.26 -10.05 6.22
CA ASP A 213 -4.41 -10.38 5.39
C ASP A 213 -4.55 -9.29 4.33
N ASP A 214 -5.02 -9.66 3.13
CA ASP A 214 -5.28 -8.76 2.01
C ASP A 214 -4.12 -7.80 1.64
N LEU A 215 -2.87 -8.27 1.73
CA LEU A 215 -1.64 -7.51 1.43
C LEU A 215 -1.42 -7.23 -0.07
N ASN A 216 -2.44 -7.51 -0.88
CA ASN A 216 -2.49 -7.27 -2.31
C ASN A 216 -3.47 -6.12 -2.64
N ASP A 217 -3.52 -5.13 -1.75
CA ASP A 217 -4.41 -3.97 -1.78
C ASP A 217 -3.82 -2.76 -2.54
N GLY A 218 -2.67 -2.95 -3.20
CA GLY A 218 -1.96 -1.89 -3.91
C GLY A 218 -1.22 -0.90 -3.02
N LEU A 219 -1.30 -1.02 -1.69
CA LEU A 219 -0.61 -0.16 -0.74
C LEU A 219 0.80 -0.68 -0.43
N TRP A 220 1.68 0.22 0.00
CA TRP A 220 3.02 -0.18 0.48
C TRP A 220 2.93 -0.86 1.84
N HIS A 221 3.34 -2.11 1.90
CA HIS A 221 3.57 -2.86 3.13
C HIS A 221 5.06 -2.95 3.44
N SER A 222 5.42 -2.83 4.72
CA SER A 222 6.79 -2.91 5.20
C SER A 222 7.05 -4.26 5.87
N ILE A 223 8.08 -4.96 5.42
CA ILE A 223 8.57 -6.19 6.05
C ILE A 223 9.89 -5.88 6.76
N ASN A 224 10.01 -6.27 8.02
CA ASN A 224 11.28 -6.29 8.75
C ASN A 224 11.51 -7.69 9.33
N LEU A 225 12.45 -8.41 8.73
CA LEU A 225 12.88 -9.73 9.17
C LEU A 225 14.20 -9.62 9.94
N ASN A 226 14.26 -10.31 11.06
CA ASN A 226 15.48 -10.55 11.81
C ASN A 226 15.54 -12.01 12.22
N ALA A 227 16.56 -12.73 11.74
CA ALA A 227 16.79 -14.13 12.06
C ALA A 227 18.17 -14.26 12.71
N ARG A 228 18.22 -14.49 14.02
CA ARG A 228 19.47 -14.58 14.81
C ARG A 228 19.34 -15.62 15.89
N ARG A 229 20.43 -16.36 16.17
CA ARG A 229 20.59 -17.24 17.35
C ARG A 229 19.30 -17.97 17.74
N ASN A 230 18.84 -18.86 16.87
CA ASN A 230 17.66 -19.68 17.11
C ASN A 230 16.32 -18.91 17.14
N ARG A 231 16.27 -17.64 16.72
CA ARG A 231 15.03 -16.86 16.71
C ARG A 231 14.82 -16.19 15.36
N VAL A 232 13.67 -16.46 14.76
CA VAL A 232 13.17 -15.73 13.59
C VAL A 232 12.05 -14.81 14.06
N SER A 233 12.18 -13.53 13.75
CA SER A 233 11.14 -12.53 13.99
C SER A 233 10.85 -11.73 12.75
N ILE A 234 9.56 -11.55 12.48
CA ILE A 234 9.06 -10.67 11.43
C ILE A 234 8.17 -9.60 12.05
N ILE A 235 8.27 -8.38 11.54
CA ILE A 235 7.37 -7.27 11.83
C ILE A 235 6.79 -6.80 10.50
N LEU A 236 5.46 -6.81 10.41
CA LEU A 236 4.70 -6.29 9.27
C LEU A 236 4.15 -4.89 9.62
N ASP A 237 4.33 -3.93 8.71
CA ASP A 237 3.84 -2.55 8.78
C ASP A 237 4.22 -1.77 10.03
N ASN A 238 5.39 -2.11 10.59
CA ASN A 238 5.94 -1.56 11.84
C ASN A 238 5.00 -1.73 13.05
N ASN A 239 4.03 -2.64 12.95
CA ASN A 239 3.15 -2.94 14.06
C ASN A 239 3.82 -3.94 14.98
N ALA A 240 4.30 -3.52 16.16
CA ALA A 240 4.93 -4.44 17.10
C ALA A 240 4.00 -5.58 17.55
N ALA A 241 2.67 -5.42 17.44
CA ALA A 241 1.72 -6.51 17.70
C ALA A 241 1.72 -7.60 16.61
N SER A 242 2.28 -7.34 15.42
CA SER A 242 2.51 -8.35 14.38
C SER A 242 3.85 -9.08 14.54
N THR A 243 4.59 -8.81 15.64
CA THR A 243 5.87 -9.47 15.92
C THR A 243 5.63 -10.94 16.28
N PHE A 244 5.94 -11.83 15.34
CA PHE A 244 6.00 -13.25 15.62
C PHE A 244 7.42 -13.63 16.03
N HIS A 245 7.55 -14.55 16.99
CA HIS A 245 8.84 -15.13 17.37
C HIS A 245 8.74 -16.64 17.29
N SER A 246 9.51 -17.26 16.40
CA SER A 246 9.74 -18.71 16.44
C SER A 246 11.10 -18.99 17.07
N THR A 247 11.15 -19.89 18.05
CA THR A 247 12.41 -20.45 18.53
C THR A 247 12.76 -21.69 17.72
N ILE A 248 13.66 -21.54 16.77
CA ILE A 248 14.19 -22.62 15.92
C ILE A 248 15.50 -23.08 16.58
N GLN A 249 15.66 -24.32 17.04
CA GLN A 249 16.94 -24.79 17.64
C GLN A 249 18.05 -24.91 16.58
N MET A 250 18.54 -23.78 16.06
CA MET A 250 19.40 -23.72 14.88
C MET A 250 20.17 -22.40 14.76
N GLN A 251 21.48 -22.51 14.61
CA GLN A 251 22.32 -21.40 14.16
C GLN A 251 22.04 -21.13 12.68
N ILE A 252 21.61 -19.91 12.40
CA ILE A 252 21.36 -19.38 11.06
C ILE A 252 22.57 -18.52 10.72
N TYR A 253 23.24 -18.85 9.61
CA TYR A 253 24.34 -18.05 9.08
C TYR A 253 23.90 -17.45 7.76
N SER A 254 24.12 -16.14 7.61
CA SER A 254 23.75 -15.40 6.40
C SER A 254 24.38 -16.02 5.15
N GLY A 255 23.62 -15.99 4.06
CA GLY A 255 24.07 -16.39 2.73
C GLY A 255 24.85 -15.32 1.99
N SER A 256 25.35 -15.67 0.80
CA SER A 256 26.02 -14.75 -0.11
C SER A 256 25.09 -14.12 -1.15
N ARG A 257 23.87 -14.64 -1.32
CA ARG A 257 22.94 -14.24 -2.40
C ARG A 257 21.51 -14.09 -1.88
N TYR A 258 20.87 -12.99 -2.25
CA TYR A 258 19.47 -12.69 -1.95
C TYR A 258 18.74 -12.44 -3.27
N TYR A 259 17.75 -13.27 -3.59
CA TYR A 259 16.89 -13.09 -4.75
C TYR A 259 15.58 -12.46 -4.31
N PHE A 260 15.23 -11.32 -4.87
CA PHE A 260 13.95 -10.65 -4.66
C PHE A 260 13.07 -10.84 -5.90
N GLY A 261 11.77 -11.00 -5.66
CA GLY A 261 10.70 -11.04 -6.66
C GLY A 261 10.62 -12.32 -7.52
N GLY A 262 11.74 -13.01 -7.72
CA GLY A 262 11.76 -14.20 -8.57
C GLY A 262 13.11 -14.91 -8.57
N CYS A 263 13.21 -15.97 -9.37
CA CYS A 263 14.42 -16.74 -9.59
C CYS A 263 14.77 -16.72 -11.08
N PRO A 264 16.05 -16.83 -11.48
CA PRO A 264 16.43 -16.94 -12.88
C PRO A 264 15.85 -18.21 -13.53
N GLU A 265 15.35 -18.12 -14.77
CA GLU A 265 14.77 -19.27 -15.49
C GLU A 265 15.78 -20.42 -15.72
N ASN A 266 17.05 -20.09 -15.93
CA ASN A 266 18.14 -21.04 -16.15
C ASN A 266 18.85 -21.47 -14.84
N ALA A 267 18.30 -21.11 -13.68
CA ALA A 267 18.83 -21.59 -12.42
C ALA A 267 18.65 -23.12 -12.36
N THR A 268 19.74 -23.85 -12.16
CA THR A 268 19.64 -25.25 -11.78
C THR A 268 18.77 -25.38 -10.55
N ALA A 269 18.00 -26.47 -10.41
CA ALA A 269 17.02 -26.68 -9.34
C ALA A 269 17.57 -26.52 -7.90
N THR A 270 18.88 -26.39 -7.74
CA THR A 270 19.61 -26.14 -6.50
C THR A 270 19.86 -24.67 -6.16
N ASP A 271 19.72 -23.71 -7.09
CA ASP A 271 20.26 -22.35 -6.91
C ASP A 271 19.22 -21.34 -6.41
N CYS A 272 17.97 -21.48 -6.86
CA CYS A 272 16.83 -20.66 -6.45
C CYS A 272 15.54 -21.38 -6.86
N LEU A 273 14.62 -21.60 -5.91
CA LEU A 273 13.35 -22.27 -6.17
C LEU A 273 12.19 -21.30 -5.97
N ASN A 274 11.32 -21.23 -6.98
CA ASN A 274 10.10 -20.44 -6.95
C ASN A 274 8.84 -21.31 -7.14
N PRO A 275 8.41 -22.07 -6.12
CA PRO A 275 7.18 -22.86 -6.20
C PRO A 275 5.91 -22.02 -6.02
N PHE A 276 6.03 -20.72 -5.73
CA PHE A 276 4.91 -19.87 -5.29
C PHE A 276 4.44 -18.87 -6.36
N GLY A 277 5.01 -18.94 -7.57
CA GLY A 277 4.81 -17.95 -8.61
C GLY A 277 5.71 -16.74 -8.42
N ALA A 278 6.06 -16.07 -9.51
CA ALA A 278 6.89 -14.87 -9.45
C ALA A 278 6.06 -13.65 -9.04
N PHE A 279 6.72 -12.74 -8.33
CA PHE A 279 6.14 -11.49 -7.90
C PHE A 279 6.14 -10.48 -9.04
N GLU A 280 4.97 -9.91 -9.28
CA GLU A 280 4.81 -8.73 -10.11
C GLU A 280 4.29 -7.61 -9.22
N GLY A 281 4.97 -6.47 -9.24
CA GLY A 281 4.76 -5.43 -8.24
C GLY A 281 5.97 -4.55 -8.07
N CYS A 282 5.96 -3.72 -7.03
CA CYS A 282 7.09 -2.84 -6.73
C CYS A 282 7.73 -3.18 -5.40
N MET A 283 9.03 -2.91 -5.29
CA MET A 283 9.77 -2.89 -4.03
C MET A 283 10.55 -1.60 -3.85
N ARG A 284 10.81 -1.21 -2.59
CA ARG A 284 11.67 -0.07 -2.24
C ARG A 284 12.25 -0.21 -0.85
N LEU A 285 13.18 0.68 -0.49
CA LEU A 285 13.80 0.73 0.85
C LEU A 285 14.36 -0.64 1.28
N ILE A 286 15.10 -1.29 0.37
CA ILE A 286 15.70 -2.60 0.63
C ILE A 286 16.95 -2.41 1.51
N LEU A 287 16.98 -3.08 2.65
CA LEU A 287 18.16 -3.18 3.52
C LEU A 287 18.50 -4.66 3.73
N ILE A 288 19.78 -4.97 3.63
CA ILE A 288 20.35 -6.28 3.95
C ILE A 288 21.42 -6.07 5.03
N ASP A 289 21.27 -6.73 6.17
CA ASP A 289 22.11 -6.62 7.35
C ASP A 289 22.36 -5.17 7.78
N ASN A 290 21.27 -4.39 7.83
CA ASN A 290 21.24 -2.95 8.13
C ASN A 290 21.98 -2.05 7.14
N GLN A 291 22.39 -2.57 5.98
CA GLN A 291 22.95 -1.77 4.89
C GLN A 291 21.87 -1.52 3.83
N ALA A 292 21.60 -0.25 3.56
CA ALA A 292 20.69 0.14 2.49
C ALA A 292 21.29 -0.24 1.14
N VAL A 293 20.47 -0.82 0.29
CA VAL A 293 20.83 -1.16 -1.09
C VAL A 293 20.65 0.07 -1.95
N ASP A 294 21.70 0.45 -2.68
CA ASP A 294 21.63 1.52 -3.65
C ASP A 294 21.21 0.94 -5.02
N LEU A 295 19.94 1.14 -5.37
CA LEU A 295 19.38 0.66 -6.64
C LEU A 295 19.98 1.39 -7.86
N ILE A 296 20.57 2.57 -7.70
CA ILE A 296 21.28 3.25 -8.79
C ILE A 296 22.58 2.52 -9.12
N LEU A 297 23.29 2.00 -8.10
CA LEU A 297 24.46 1.14 -8.33
C LEU A 297 24.08 -0.19 -8.98
N VAL A 298 22.90 -0.73 -8.66
CA VAL A 298 22.35 -1.92 -9.33
C VAL A 298 22.10 -1.63 -10.81
N GLN A 299 21.44 -0.51 -11.13
CA GLN A 299 21.19 -0.10 -12.51
C GLN A 299 22.48 0.10 -13.32
N GLN A 300 23.55 0.57 -12.66
CA GLN A 300 24.87 0.74 -13.27
C GLN A 300 25.67 -0.58 -13.40
N GLY A 301 25.13 -1.70 -12.92
CA GLY A 301 25.82 -3.00 -12.93
C GLY A 301 27.00 -3.08 -11.95
N LEU A 302 27.09 -2.14 -11.00
CA LEU A 302 28.14 -2.09 -9.97
C LEU A 302 27.77 -2.90 -8.73
N GLN A 303 26.51 -3.27 -8.57
CA GLN A 303 26.01 -4.04 -7.43
C GLN A 303 24.93 -5.04 -7.86
N GLY A 304 25.13 -6.33 -7.58
CA GLY A 304 24.13 -7.36 -7.86
C GLY A 304 23.92 -7.64 -9.36
N ASN A 305 22.79 -8.24 -9.69
CA ASN A 305 22.34 -8.54 -11.05
C ASN A 305 20.80 -8.54 -11.10
N PHE A 306 20.19 -8.37 -12.28
CA PHE A 306 18.73 -8.39 -12.40
C PHE A 306 18.27 -8.83 -13.80
N SER A 307 16.99 -9.18 -13.92
CA SER A 307 16.30 -9.40 -15.19
C SER A 307 14.93 -8.73 -15.17
N ASP A 308 14.55 -8.11 -16.29
CA ASP A 308 13.21 -7.56 -16.56
C ASP A 308 12.68 -6.57 -15.50
N LEU A 309 13.55 -5.75 -14.91
CA LEU A 309 13.19 -4.73 -13.92
C LEU A 309 13.16 -3.32 -14.52
N HIS A 310 12.21 -2.51 -14.06
CA HIS A 310 12.28 -1.06 -14.19
C HIS A 310 12.74 -0.46 -12.85
N ILE A 311 13.91 0.14 -12.83
CA ILE A 311 14.46 0.85 -11.66
C ILE A 311 14.02 2.31 -11.73
N ASP A 312 13.80 2.94 -10.57
CA ASP A 312 13.37 4.34 -10.38
C ASP A 312 11.89 4.63 -10.66
N ILE A 313 11.16 3.66 -11.20
CA ILE A 313 9.73 3.80 -11.48
C ILE A 313 8.99 2.67 -10.78
N CYS A 314 7.86 2.99 -10.11
CA CYS A 314 6.89 2.01 -9.68
C CYS A 314 5.67 2.02 -10.60
N GLY A 315 5.62 1.09 -11.55
CA GLY A 315 4.58 1.02 -12.60
C GLY A 315 3.28 0.34 -12.19
N ILE A 316 2.92 0.35 -10.90
CA ILE A 316 1.63 -0.21 -10.46
C ILE A 316 0.49 0.66 -10.98
N GLN A 317 -0.59 0.03 -11.43
CA GLN A 317 -1.77 0.72 -11.96
C GLN A 317 -3.02 0.16 -11.29
N ASP A 318 -3.91 1.04 -10.85
CA ASP A 318 -5.25 0.67 -10.43
C ASP A 318 -6.16 0.57 -11.66
N ARG A 319 -6.55 -0.65 -12.01
CA ARG A 319 -7.43 -0.99 -13.14
C ARG A 319 -8.90 -1.01 -12.77
N CYS A 320 -9.22 -0.94 -11.49
CA CYS A 320 -10.59 -0.77 -11.01
C CYS A 320 -11.00 0.71 -10.91
N LEU A 321 -10.12 1.64 -11.25
CA LEU A 321 -10.39 3.08 -11.29
C LEU A 321 -9.95 3.70 -12.64
N PRO A 322 -10.90 4.20 -13.46
CA PRO A 322 -12.35 4.19 -13.25
C PRO A 322 -12.92 2.77 -13.28
N ASN A 323 -14.00 2.54 -12.53
CA ASN A 323 -14.61 1.21 -12.48
C ASN A 323 -15.35 0.92 -13.79
N TYR A 324 -14.81 -0.02 -14.57
CA TYR A 324 -15.39 -0.48 -15.83
C TYR A 324 -16.49 -1.53 -15.65
N CYS A 325 -16.72 -2.04 -14.44
CA CYS A 325 -17.80 -2.96 -14.15
C CYS A 325 -19.12 -2.21 -14.09
N GLU A 326 -20.00 -2.48 -15.06
CA GLU A 326 -21.30 -1.84 -15.17
C GLU A 326 -22.33 -2.47 -14.22
N HIS A 327 -23.47 -1.80 -14.06
CA HIS A 327 -24.65 -2.31 -13.35
C HIS A 327 -24.39 -2.81 -11.91
N GLY A 328 -23.40 -2.21 -11.24
CA GLY A 328 -23.06 -2.54 -9.85
C GLY A 328 -22.25 -3.83 -9.69
N GLY A 329 -21.61 -4.32 -10.76
CA GLY A 329 -20.64 -5.42 -10.65
C GLY A 329 -19.45 -5.06 -9.76
N GLU A 330 -18.95 -6.04 -9.01
CA GLU A 330 -17.80 -5.87 -8.11
C GLU A 330 -16.50 -6.00 -8.89
N CYS A 331 -15.65 -4.97 -8.85
CA CYS A 331 -14.35 -4.99 -9.51
C CYS A 331 -13.28 -5.60 -8.61
N SER A 332 -12.49 -6.51 -9.17
CA SER A 332 -11.24 -7.01 -8.60
C SER A 332 -10.13 -6.95 -9.64
N GLN A 333 -8.86 -6.99 -9.22
CA GLN A 333 -7.74 -6.81 -10.14
C GLN A 333 -6.50 -7.64 -9.77
N SER A 334 -5.64 -7.79 -10.77
CA SER A 334 -4.29 -8.33 -10.69
C SER A 334 -3.29 -7.33 -11.28
N TRP A 335 -2.00 -7.68 -11.29
CA TRP A 335 -0.96 -6.87 -11.91
C TRP A 335 -1.23 -6.56 -13.39
N SER A 336 -1.86 -7.47 -14.12
CA SER A 336 -2.02 -7.39 -15.57
C SER A 336 -3.44 -7.09 -16.03
N THR A 337 -4.48 -7.42 -15.26
CA THR A 337 -5.88 -7.30 -15.68
C THR A 337 -6.82 -6.95 -14.52
N PHE A 338 -8.06 -6.58 -14.84
CA PHE A 338 -9.18 -6.53 -13.90
C PHE A 338 -10.22 -7.60 -14.23
N TYR A 339 -11.14 -7.84 -13.30
CA TYR A 339 -12.24 -8.78 -13.39
C TYR A 339 -13.49 -8.18 -12.76
N CYS A 340 -14.64 -8.41 -13.38
CA CYS A 340 -15.93 -7.99 -12.83
C CYS A 340 -16.73 -9.22 -12.36
N ASP A 341 -17.13 -9.23 -11.09
CA ASP A 341 -18.16 -10.16 -10.62
C ASP A 341 -19.55 -9.59 -10.93
N CYS A 342 -20.21 -10.21 -11.91
CA CYS A 342 -21.57 -9.85 -12.32
C CYS A 342 -22.65 -10.64 -11.56
N ALA A 343 -22.30 -11.44 -10.54
CA ALA A 343 -23.27 -12.17 -9.74
C ALA A 343 -24.28 -11.23 -9.08
N GLY A 344 -25.56 -11.61 -9.08
CA GLY A 344 -26.62 -10.81 -8.47
C GLY A 344 -27.02 -9.53 -9.23
N THR A 345 -26.32 -9.15 -10.29
CA THR A 345 -26.63 -7.93 -11.07
C THR A 345 -27.74 -8.12 -12.11
N GLY A 346 -27.93 -9.35 -12.60
CA GLY A 346 -28.78 -9.63 -13.76
C GLY A 346 -28.07 -9.46 -15.12
N TYR A 347 -26.76 -9.19 -15.11
CA TYR A 347 -25.94 -9.00 -16.31
C TYR A 347 -24.82 -10.07 -16.44
N THR A 348 -24.22 -10.17 -17.63
CA THR A 348 -23.08 -11.02 -18.03
C THR A 348 -22.06 -10.23 -18.85
N GLY A 349 -20.94 -10.89 -19.16
CA GLY A 349 -19.84 -10.37 -19.93
C GLY A 349 -18.70 -9.90 -19.03
N GLU A 350 -17.54 -9.65 -19.62
CA GLU A 350 -16.32 -9.25 -18.88
C GLU A 350 -16.51 -7.97 -18.06
N THR A 351 -17.43 -7.08 -18.47
CA THR A 351 -17.73 -5.80 -17.81
C THR A 351 -19.16 -5.70 -17.30
N CYS A 352 -19.90 -6.80 -17.22
CA CYS A 352 -21.32 -6.81 -16.82
C CYS A 352 -22.23 -5.92 -17.69
N HIS A 353 -21.88 -5.75 -18.96
CA HIS A 353 -22.65 -4.91 -19.91
C HIS A 353 -23.89 -5.61 -20.47
N SER A 354 -23.86 -6.94 -20.62
CA SER A 354 -24.89 -7.69 -21.36
C SER A 354 -26.02 -8.17 -20.44
N CYS A 355 -27.29 -7.89 -20.76
CA CYS A 355 -28.42 -8.37 -19.95
C CYS A 355 -28.58 -9.90 -20.02
N LYS A 356 -28.82 -10.57 -18.87
CA LYS A 356 -29.38 -11.94 -18.80
C LYS A 356 -30.90 -11.91 -19.01
N CYS A 357 -31.34 -11.26 -20.06
CA CYS A 357 -32.76 -11.17 -20.38
C CYS A 357 -33.19 -12.53 -20.95
N PRO A 358 -34.22 -13.20 -20.41
CA PRO A 358 -34.78 -14.37 -21.06
C PRO A 358 -35.30 -13.91 -22.42
N LEU A 359 -34.85 -14.57 -23.50
CA LEU A 359 -35.51 -14.44 -24.79
C LEU A 359 -36.94 -14.92 -24.60
N ILE A 360 -37.89 -13.99 -24.49
CA ILE A 360 -39.31 -14.31 -24.63
C ILE A 360 -39.47 -14.70 -26.09
N THR A 361 -39.32 -15.99 -26.40
CA THR A 361 -39.79 -16.52 -27.68
C THR A 361 -41.30 -16.33 -27.69
N SER A 362 -41.79 -15.41 -28.53
CA SER A 362 -43.22 -15.25 -28.78
C SER A 362 -43.74 -16.50 -29.49
N THR A 363 -44.07 -17.53 -28.74
CA THR A 363 -44.85 -18.66 -29.24
C THR A 363 -45.99 -18.88 -28.26
N GLN A 364 -47.12 -18.25 -28.55
CA GLN A 364 -48.46 -18.84 -28.56
C GLN A 364 -49.52 -17.75 -28.40
N TYR A 365 -50.02 -17.23 -29.52
CA TYR A 365 -51.43 -16.89 -29.72
C TYR A 365 -51.71 -17.04 -31.21
N GLU A 366 -51.95 -18.28 -31.66
CA GLU A 366 -52.86 -18.51 -32.78
C GLU A 366 -54.14 -19.11 -32.19
N VAL A 367 -55.25 -18.45 -32.49
CA VAL A 367 -56.62 -18.69 -32.05
C VAL A 367 -57.27 -19.75 -32.91
#